data_AF-A0A1I3YFQ7-F1
#
_entry.id   AF-A0A1I3YFQ7-F1
#
_cell.length_a   1.000
_cell.length_b   1.000
_cell.length_c   1.000
_cell.angle_alpha   90.00
_cell.angle_beta   90.00
_cell.angle_gamma   90.00
#
_symmetry.space_group_name_H-M   'P 1'
#
loop_
_entity.id
_entity.type
_entity.pdbx_description
1 polymer ?
#
loop_
_entity_poly.entity_id
_entity_poly.type
_entity_poly.pdbx_seq_one_letter_code
_entity_poly.pdbx_strand_id
1 'polypeptide(L)'
;MIPGMTLLNETMDSSFEHLMQAHLYKVYRLCYWLVKDRTAAEDITQEVFLRAYKHLSTFRGDSRIETWLYRIAVNESKRYVRSWSFRNIFYFAQPVDKGIIDTESQVIRKDELANLALLIDKLPFRRRQILILHYYEELSIETISEILGISTGAVYTRLHRAREQIKTLISKEGEIWM
;
A
#
# COMPACT_ATOMS: atom_id res chain seq x y z
N MET A 1 -16.99 28.95 27.15
CA MET A 1 -16.82 27.63 26.50
C MET A 1 -18.17 27.27 25.88
N ILE A 2 -18.26 27.10 24.56
CA ILE A 2 -19.54 27.02 23.84
C ILE A 2 -19.98 25.55 23.73
N PRO A 3 -21.13 25.14 24.29
CA PRO A 3 -21.60 23.75 24.31
C PRO A 3 -21.76 23.10 22.93
N GLY A 4 -22.11 23.88 21.90
CA GLY A 4 -22.33 23.38 20.53
C GLY A 4 -21.05 22.92 19.79
N MET A 5 -19.88 23.50 20.10
CA MET A 5 -18.60 23.05 19.50
C MET A 5 -18.10 21.74 20.12
N THR A 6 -18.49 21.45 21.36
CA THR A 6 -18.05 20.23 22.07
C THR A 6 -18.80 19.01 21.53
N LEU A 7 -20.11 19.12 21.32
CA LEU A 7 -20.93 18.05 20.73
C LEU A 7 -20.57 17.75 19.26
N LEU A 8 -20.20 18.77 18.47
CA LEU A 8 -19.73 18.59 17.08
C LEU A 8 -18.36 17.88 17.03
N ASN A 9 -17.45 18.20 17.95
CA ASN A 9 -16.19 17.49 18.06
C ASN A 9 -16.40 16.04 18.51
N GLU A 10 -17.23 15.79 19.53
CA GLU A 10 -17.52 14.42 20.00
C GLU A 10 -18.17 13.54 18.92
N THR A 11 -19.08 14.10 18.11
CA THR A 11 -19.74 13.37 17.02
C THR A 11 -18.82 13.13 15.82
N MET A 12 -17.96 14.09 15.49
CA MET A 12 -16.92 13.94 14.46
C MET A 12 -15.86 12.91 14.89
N ASP A 13 -15.45 12.95 16.15
CA ASP A 13 -14.46 12.03 16.72
C ASP A 13 -14.99 10.60 16.73
N SER A 14 -16.25 10.38 17.16
CA SER A 14 -16.89 9.07 17.12
C SER A 14 -17.08 8.56 15.68
N SER A 15 -17.49 9.43 14.75
CA SER A 15 -17.67 9.04 13.34
C SER A 15 -16.33 8.68 12.69
N PHE A 16 -15.26 9.42 13.02
CA PHE A 16 -13.92 9.12 12.54
C PHE A 16 -13.36 7.84 13.14
N GLU A 17 -13.62 7.57 14.43
CA GLU A 17 -13.21 6.32 15.08
C GLU A 17 -13.80 5.11 14.36
N HIS A 18 -15.10 5.13 14.02
CA HIS A 18 -15.72 4.05 13.24
C HIS A 18 -15.10 3.88 11.86
N LEU A 19 -14.82 5.00 11.16
CA LEU A 19 -14.12 4.97 9.87
C LEU A 19 -12.73 4.36 10.02
N MET A 20 -11.98 4.76 11.04
CA MET A 20 -10.66 4.22 11.32
C MET A 20 -10.75 2.72 11.61
N GLN A 21 -11.62 2.27 12.51
CA GLN A 21 -11.80 0.86 12.83
C GLN A 21 -12.17 0.03 11.59
N ALA A 22 -13.03 0.55 10.70
CA ALA A 22 -13.44 -0.12 9.48
C ALA A 22 -12.32 -0.29 8.44
N HIS A 23 -11.33 0.63 8.41
CA HIS A 23 -10.33 0.70 7.35
C HIS A 23 -8.88 0.45 7.81
N LEU A 24 -8.61 0.45 9.12
CA LEU A 24 -7.26 0.37 9.69
C LEU A 24 -6.47 -0.82 9.14
N TYR A 25 -7.05 -2.02 9.23
CA TYR A 25 -6.38 -3.24 8.78
C TYR A 25 -6.05 -3.21 7.28
N LYS A 26 -6.99 -2.74 6.45
CA LYS A 26 -6.80 -2.62 5.00
C LYS A 26 -5.70 -1.62 4.64
N VAL A 27 -5.73 -0.44 5.25
CA VAL A 27 -4.71 0.61 5.04
C VAL A 27 -3.34 0.12 5.49
N TYR A 28 -3.25 -0.47 6.69
CA TYR A 28 -2.01 -1.04 7.22
C TYR A 28 -1.43 -2.10 6.28
N ARG A 29 -2.27 -3.06 5.86
CA ARG A 29 -1.87 -4.13 4.95
C ARG A 29 -1.35 -3.56 3.62
N LEU A 30 -2.02 -2.57 3.03
CA LEU A 30 -1.56 -1.91 1.81
C LEU A 30 -0.19 -1.24 2.03
N CYS A 31 -0.04 -0.47 3.10
CA CYS A 31 1.23 0.17 3.47
C CYS A 31 2.35 -0.86 3.62
N TYR A 32 2.09 -1.95 4.34
CA TYR A 32 3.03 -3.05 4.53
C TYR A 32 3.44 -3.69 3.19
N TRP A 33 2.50 -3.97 2.30
CA TRP A 33 2.84 -4.52 0.98
C TRP A 33 3.70 -3.55 0.15
N LEU A 34 3.48 -2.25 0.30
CA LEU A 34 4.21 -1.22 -0.44
C LEU A 34 5.65 -1.03 0.07
N VAL A 35 5.86 -1.03 1.40
CA VAL A 35 7.15 -0.69 2.03
C VAL A 35 7.93 -1.87 2.60
N LYS A 36 7.27 -2.99 2.93
CA LYS A 36 7.86 -4.24 3.45
C LYS A 36 8.66 -4.07 4.74
N ASP A 37 8.26 -3.12 5.55
CA ASP A 37 8.82 -2.81 6.84
C ASP A 37 7.63 -2.58 7.78
N ARG A 38 7.55 -3.38 8.85
CA ARG A 38 6.41 -3.35 9.78
C ARG A 38 6.32 -1.99 10.47
N THR A 39 7.43 -1.51 11.01
CA THR A 39 7.50 -0.22 11.71
C THR A 39 7.15 0.93 10.77
N ALA A 40 7.73 0.95 9.56
CA ALA A 40 7.39 1.97 8.59
C ALA A 40 5.93 1.89 8.15
N ALA A 41 5.36 0.69 8.01
CA ALA A 41 3.95 0.52 7.67
C ALA A 41 3.03 1.04 8.77
N GLU A 42 3.36 0.78 10.05
CA GLU A 42 2.65 1.34 11.21
C GLU A 42 2.71 2.87 11.19
N ASP A 43 3.90 3.46 11.05
CA ASP A 43 4.11 4.91 11.01
C ASP A 43 3.33 5.56 9.86
N ILE A 44 3.41 4.98 8.66
CA ILE A 44 2.68 5.49 7.49
C ILE A 44 1.18 5.38 7.71
N THR A 45 0.70 4.29 8.31
CA THR A 45 -0.73 4.10 8.60
C THR A 45 -1.24 5.18 9.55
N GLN A 46 -0.48 5.48 10.61
CA GLN A 46 -0.80 6.57 11.53
C GLN A 46 -0.87 7.91 10.78
N GLU A 47 0.13 8.23 9.95
CA GLU A 47 0.14 9.45 9.14
C GLU A 47 -1.05 9.53 8.16
N VAL A 48 -1.47 8.39 7.59
CA VAL A 48 -2.67 8.32 6.73
C VAL A 48 -3.91 8.75 7.49
N PHE A 49 -4.15 8.19 8.67
CA PHE A 49 -5.33 8.53 9.47
C PHE A 49 -5.25 9.94 10.06
N LEU A 50 -4.07 10.42 10.45
CA LEU A 50 -3.87 11.81 10.88
C LEU A 50 -4.22 12.79 9.75
N ARG A 51 -3.82 12.50 8.51
CA ARG A 51 -4.21 13.32 7.35
C ARG A 51 -5.66 13.17 7.00
N ALA A 52 -6.21 11.97 7.09
CA ALA A 52 -7.62 11.73 6.87
C ALA A 52 -8.46 12.57 7.84
N TYR A 53 -8.15 12.56 9.14
CA TYR A 53 -8.82 13.38 10.15
C TYR A 53 -8.77 14.88 9.81
N LYS A 54 -7.57 15.40 9.48
CA LYS A 54 -7.37 16.82 9.12
C LYS A 54 -8.16 17.26 7.89
N HIS A 55 -8.40 16.36 6.94
CA HIS A 55 -9.02 16.67 5.67
C HIS A 55 -10.44 16.09 5.50
N LEU A 56 -10.96 15.39 6.51
CA LEU A 56 -12.26 14.72 6.44
C LEU A 56 -13.39 15.72 6.17
N SER A 57 -13.35 16.89 6.80
CA SER A 57 -14.32 17.97 6.59
C SER A 57 -14.34 18.51 5.16
N THR A 58 -13.27 18.29 4.39
CA THR A 58 -13.15 18.72 2.98
C THR A 58 -13.38 17.58 2.00
N PHE A 59 -13.65 16.37 2.48
CA PHE A 59 -13.93 15.23 1.63
C PHE A 59 -15.29 15.39 0.97
N ARG A 60 -15.29 15.63 -0.35
CA ARG A 60 -16.50 15.93 -1.14
C ARG A 60 -17.38 14.73 -1.46
N GLY A 61 -16.91 13.50 -1.20
CA GLY A 61 -17.64 12.28 -1.55
C GLY A 61 -17.60 11.94 -3.05
N ASP A 62 -16.72 12.59 -3.82
CA ASP A 62 -16.53 12.34 -5.26
C ASP A 62 -16.00 10.90 -5.54
N SER A 63 -15.53 10.20 -4.51
CA SER A 63 -15.17 8.78 -4.57
C SER A 63 -15.47 8.07 -3.26
N ARG A 64 -15.24 6.75 -3.24
CA ARG A 64 -15.36 5.97 -2.00
C ARG A 64 -14.28 6.41 -1.01
N ILE A 65 -14.65 6.47 0.27
CA ILE A 65 -13.71 6.82 1.35
C ILE A 65 -12.47 5.90 1.35
N GLU A 66 -12.66 4.62 1.05
CA GLU A 66 -11.57 3.64 0.90
C GLU A 66 -10.60 4.03 -0.21
N THR A 67 -11.10 4.45 -1.38
CA THR A 67 -10.27 4.94 -2.49
C THR A 67 -9.47 6.18 -2.09
N TRP A 68 -10.08 7.09 -1.33
CA TRP A 68 -9.40 8.28 -0.83
C TRP A 68 -8.31 7.95 0.19
N LEU A 69 -8.58 7.07 1.16
CA LEU A 69 -7.57 6.58 2.11
C LEU A 69 -6.42 5.88 1.39
N TYR A 70 -6.70 5.06 0.38
CA TYR A 70 -5.69 4.36 -0.40
C TYR A 70 -4.81 5.34 -1.20
N ARG A 71 -5.39 6.42 -1.72
CA ARG A 71 -4.62 7.50 -2.36
C ARG A 71 -3.63 8.13 -1.37
N ILE A 72 -4.06 8.42 -0.14
CA ILE A 72 -3.17 8.96 0.90
C ILE A 72 -2.07 7.93 1.23
N ALA A 73 -2.44 6.67 1.44
CA ALA A 73 -1.52 5.57 1.78
C ALA A 73 -0.43 5.36 0.72
N VAL A 74 -0.80 5.33 -0.57
CA VAL A 74 0.16 5.19 -1.67
C VAL A 74 1.10 6.39 -1.73
N ASN A 75 0.59 7.61 -1.53
CA ASN A 75 1.40 8.81 -1.57
C ASN A 75 2.42 8.86 -0.41
N GLU A 76 2.01 8.50 0.80
CA GLU A 76 2.91 8.45 1.96
C GLU A 76 3.93 7.31 1.84
N SER A 77 3.52 6.13 1.37
CA SER A 77 4.45 5.03 1.08
C SER A 77 5.49 5.43 0.03
N LYS A 78 5.06 6.14 -1.01
CA LYS A 78 5.95 6.66 -2.06
C LYS A 78 6.92 7.72 -1.52
N ARG A 79 6.48 8.57 -0.58
CA ARG A 79 7.32 9.56 0.11
C ARG A 79 8.37 8.85 0.96
N TYR A 80 7.95 7.87 1.77
CA TYR A 80 8.82 7.05 2.59
C TYR A 80 9.92 6.38 1.76
N VAL A 81 9.54 5.62 0.73
CA VAL A 81 10.50 4.88 -0.12
C VAL A 81 11.50 5.80 -0.81
N ARG A 82 11.07 7.00 -1.24
CA ARG A 82 12.02 8.00 -1.77
C ARG A 82 13.00 8.46 -0.72
N SER A 83 12.51 8.88 0.45
CA SER A 83 13.37 9.36 1.54
C SER A 83 14.33 8.28 2.03
N TRP A 84 13.88 7.03 2.09
CA TRP A 84 14.71 5.88 2.44
C TRP A 84 15.75 5.60 1.35
N SER A 85 15.36 5.59 0.07
CA SER A 85 16.32 5.43 -1.04
C SER A 85 17.39 6.52 -1.03
N PHE A 86 17.04 7.77 -0.71
CA PHE A 86 18.04 8.83 -0.53
C PHE A 86 18.95 8.55 0.67
N ARG A 87 18.41 8.14 1.83
CA ARG A 87 19.22 7.78 3.02
C ARG A 87 20.14 6.58 2.78
N ASN A 88 19.68 5.57 2.05
CA ASN A 88 20.43 4.33 1.78
C ASN A 88 21.51 4.50 0.69
N ILE A 89 21.45 5.57 -0.12
CA ILE A 89 22.57 5.97 -0.98
C ILE A 89 23.74 6.49 -0.12
N PHE A 90 23.47 7.05 1.06
CA PHE A 90 24.49 7.56 1.98
C PHE A 90 24.95 6.54 3.04
N TYR A 91 24.16 5.49 3.30
CA TYR A 91 24.46 4.46 4.31
C TYR A 91 24.16 3.08 3.73
N PHE A 92 25.19 2.26 3.53
CA PHE A 92 25.05 0.93 2.93
C PHE A 92 24.15 -0.02 3.75
N ALA A 93 23.44 -0.86 2.99
CA ALA A 93 22.37 -1.82 3.29
C ALA A 93 22.36 -2.57 4.64
N GLN A 94 21.17 -2.61 5.26
CA GLN A 94 20.77 -3.63 6.24
C GLN A 94 19.78 -4.63 5.58
N PRO A 95 19.77 -5.90 6.01
CA PRO A 95 18.93 -6.95 5.43
C PRO A 95 17.46 -6.78 5.82
N VAL A 96 16.57 -7.18 4.90
CA VAL A 96 15.11 -7.18 5.08
C VAL A 96 14.71 -8.32 6.02
N ASP A 97 14.03 -7.97 7.10
CA ASP A 97 13.61 -8.89 8.16
C ASP A 97 12.48 -9.83 7.69
N LYS A 98 12.70 -11.14 7.76
CA LYS A 98 11.68 -12.16 7.41
C LYS A 98 10.84 -12.47 8.64
N GLY A 99 9.83 -11.64 8.90
CA GLY A 99 8.88 -11.84 10.01
C GLY A 99 7.55 -12.47 9.59
N ILE A 100 7.40 -13.76 9.92
CA ILE A 100 6.21 -14.54 10.35
C ILE A 100 4.83 -14.15 9.79
N ILE A 101 4.27 -15.02 8.93
CA ILE A 101 2.82 -15.20 8.73
C ILE A 101 2.40 -16.38 9.62
N ASP A 102 1.77 -16.08 10.74
CA ASP A 102 1.06 -17.08 11.53
C ASP A 102 -0.31 -17.33 10.89
N THR A 103 -0.47 -18.53 10.34
CA THR A 103 -1.68 -19.37 10.40
C THR A 103 -1.37 -20.61 9.55
N GLU A 104 -1.39 -21.75 10.23
CA GLU A 104 -1.18 -23.10 9.71
C GLU A 104 -2.27 -23.49 8.69
N SER A 105 -1.90 -24.35 7.74
CA SER A 105 -2.65 -24.92 6.59
C SER A 105 -2.37 -24.34 5.18
N GLN A 106 -2.19 -25.25 4.22
CA GLN A 106 -1.87 -25.08 2.78
C GLN A 106 -0.37 -24.97 2.39
N VAL A 107 0.40 -26.02 2.71
CA VAL A 107 1.88 -26.08 2.56
C VAL A 107 2.37 -26.16 1.09
N ILE A 108 1.52 -26.43 0.09
CA ILE A 108 1.99 -26.56 -1.32
C ILE A 108 1.75 -25.28 -2.15
N ARG A 109 0.75 -24.46 -1.80
CA ARG A 109 0.49 -23.15 -2.46
C ARG A 109 1.27 -21.98 -1.87
N LYS A 110 1.77 -22.12 -0.63
CA LYS A 110 2.55 -21.07 0.06
C LYS A 110 3.90 -20.83 -0.62
N ASP A 111 4.54 -21.85 -1.19
CA ASP A 111 5.85 -21.69 -1.83
C ASP A 111 5.78 -20.86 -3.12
N GLU A 112 4.77 -21.09 -3.97
CA GLU A 112 4.59 -20.31 -5.21
C GLU A 112 4.22 -18.84 -4.91
N LEU A 113 3.34 -18.61 -3.93
CA LEU A 113 2.94 -17.26 -3.51
C LEU A 113 4.06 -16.52 -2.75
N ALA A 114 4.86 -17.22 -1.94
CA ALA A 114 6.04 -16.66 -1.29
C ALA A 114 7.10 -16.27 -2.32
N ASN A 115 7.32 -17.11 -3.34
CA ASN A 115 8.22 -16.78 -4.45
C ASN A 115 7.72 -15.56 -5.24
N LEU A 116 6.41 -15.46 -5.51
CA LEU A 116 5.84 -14.27 -6.17
C LEU A 116 6.01 -13.00 -5.34
N ALA A 117 5.82 -13.07 -4.01
CA ALA A 117 6.04 -11.94 -3.12
C ALA A 117 7.49 -11.44 -3.17
N LEU A 118 8.47 -12.35 -3.17
CA LEU A 118 9.89 -12.04 -3.29
C LEU A 118 10.23 -11.41 -4.67
N LEU A 119 9.59 -11.88 -5.74
CA LEU A 119 9.76 -11.33 -7.09
C LEU A 119 9.18 -9.92 -7.21
N ILE A 120 8.00 -9.69 -6.60
CA ILE A 120 7.37 -8.36 -6.51
C ILE A 120 8.27 -7.38 -5.73
N ASP A 121 9.01 -7.85 -4.74
CA ASP A 121 9.92 -7.02 -3.95
C ASP A 121 11.12 -6.53 -4.77
N LYS A 122 11.58 -7.31 -5.76
CA LYS A 122 12.63 -6.89 -6.71
C LYS A 122 12.16 -5.79 -7.68
N LEU A 123 10.87 -5.50 -7.74
CA LEU A 123 10.34 -4.48 -8.65
C LEU A 123 10.54 -3.06 -8.08
N PRO A 124 10.83 -2.07 -8.95
CA PRO A 124 10.74 -0.66 -8.57
C PRO A 124 9.34 -0.34 -8.04
N PHE A 125 9.26 0.54 -7.03
CA PHE A 125 8.02 0.92 -6.34
C PHE A 125 6.84 1.19 -7.29
N ARG A 126 7.09 1.91 -8.40
CA ARG A 126 6.02 2.25 -9.37
C ARG A 126 5.36 1.05 -10.04
N ARG A 127 6.11 -0.05 -10.23
CA ARG A 127 5.62 -1.32 -10.79
C ARG A 127 5.09 -2.22 -9.68
N ARG A 128 5.67 -2.17 -8.48
CA ARG A 128 5.16 -2.89 -7.31
C ARG A 128 3.75 -2.43 -6.92
N GLN A 129 3.57 -1.12 -6.75
CA GLN A 129 2.30 -0.54 -6.30
C GLN A 129 1.12 -0.93 -7.22
N ILE A 130 1.35 -1.04 -8.55
CA ILE A 130 0.26 -1.34 -9.48
C ILE A 130 -0.18 -2.79 -9.40
N LEU A 131 0.76 -3.70 -9.13
CA LEU A 131 0.45 -5.11 -8.93
C LEU A 131 -0.25 -5.34 -7.60
N ILE A 132 0.20 -4.66 -6.54
CA ILE A 132 -0.45 -4.75 -5.22
C ILE A 132 -1.90 -4.26 -5.32
N LEU A 133 -2.12 -3.07 -5.88
CA LEU A 133 -3.47 -2.52 -6.01
C LEU A 133 -4.39 -3.41 -6.88
N HIS A 134 -3.86 -4.05 -7.91
CA HIS A 134 -4.67 -4.88 -8.82
C HIS A 134 -4.90 -6.30 -8.32
N TYR A 135 -3.89 -6.95 -7.75
CA TYR A 135 -3.95 -8.38 -7.40
C TYR A 135 -4.16 -8.66 -5.91
N TYR A 136 -3.64 -7.80 -5.01
CA TYR A 136 -3.80 -7.99 -3.57
C TYR A 136 -5.03 -7.25 -3.03
N GLU A 137 -5.28 -6.05 -3.55
CA GLU A 137 -6.46 -5.26 -3.21
C GLU A 137 -7.62 -5.45 -4.20
N GLU A 138 -7.41 -6.24 -5.26
CA GLU A 138 -8.43 -6.62 -6.26
C GLU A 138 -9.18 -5.42 -6.89
N LEU A 139 -8.50 -4.28 -7.02
CA LEU A 139 -9.13 -3.05 -7.49
C LEU A 139 -9.27 -3.00 -9.01
N SER A 140 -10.36 -2.36 -9.46
CA SER A 140 -10.59 -2.08 -10.86
C SER A 140 -9.56 -1.10 -11.44
N ILE A 141 -9.38 -1.12 -12.75
CA ILE A 141 -8.44 -0.23 -13.45
C ILE A 141 -8.80 1.24 -13.22
N GLU A 142 -10.09 1.56 -13.17
CA GLU A 142 -10.63 2.91 -12.92
C GLU A 142 -10.29 3.37 -11.49
N THR A 143 -10.49 2.48 -10.50
CA THR A 143 -10.17 2.77 -9.10
C THR A 143 -8.66 2.99 -8.93
N ILE A 144 -7.84 2.17 -9.58
CA ILE A 144 -6.37 2.33 -9.57
C ILE A 144 -5.95 3.63 -10.26
N SER A 145 -6.60 3.98 -11.37
CA SER A 145 -6.42 5.24 -12.10
C SER A 145 -6.63 6.42 -11.15
N GLU A 146 -7.72 6.36 -10.39
CA GLU A 146 -8.08 7.35 -9.39
C GLU A 146 -7.05 7.42 -8.25
N ILE A 147 -6.70 6.29 -7.63
CA ILE A 147 -5.74 6.23 -6.52
C ILE A 147 -4.38 6.80 -6.94
N LEU A 148 -3.90 6.43 -8.13
CA LEU A 148 -2.57 6.80 -8.62
C LEU A 148 -2.53 8.18 -9.30
N GLY A 149 -3.68 8.79 -9.61
CA GLY A 149 -3.76 10.06 -10.32
C GLY A 149 -3.18 10.00 -11.73
N ILE A 150 -3.44 8.91 -12.46
CA ILE A 150 -2.97 8.70 -13.84
C ILE A 150 -4.15 8.27 -14.72
N SER A 151 -3.98 8.23 -16.05
CA SER A 151 -5.02 7.71 -16.96
C SER A 151 -5.12 6.18 -16.89
N THR A 152 -6.31 5.64 -17.21
CA THR A 152 -6.54 4.18 -17.29
C THR A 152 -5.60 3.52 -18.29
N GLY A 153 -5.33 4.16 -19.44
CA GLY A 153 -4.33 3.69 -20.41
C GLY A 153 -2.90 3.60 -19.82
N ALA A 154 -2.53 4.54 -18.94
CA ALA A 154 -1.28 4.46 -18.20
C ALA A 154 -1.29 3.34 -17.15
N VAL A 155 -2.43 3.04 -16.52
CA VAL A 155 -2.60 1.88 -15.64
C VAL A 155 -2.35 0.59 -16.42
N TYR A 156 -3.04 0.37 -17.54
CA TYR A 156 -2.85 -0.81 -18.42
C TYR A 156 -1.39 -0.99 -18.83
N THR A 157 -0.77 0.08 -19.33
CA THR A 157 0.63 0.04 -19.78
C THR A 157 1.58 -0.31 -18.64
N ARG A 158 1.39 0.27 -17.45
CA ARG A 158 2.23 -0.02 -16.29
C ARG A 158 2.02 -1.45 -15.78
N LEU A 159 0.78 -1.95 -15.79
CA LEU A 159 0.46 -3.31 -15.36
C LEU A 159 1.09 -4.33 -16.30
N HIS A 160 0.97 -4.12 -17.62
CA HIS A 160 1.65 -4.94 -18.62
C HIS A 160 3.17 -4.95 -18.40
N ARG A 161 3.81 -3.78 -18.26
CA ARG A 161 5.26 -3.68 -18.02
C ARG A 161 5.68 -4.33 -16.70
N ALA A 162 4.85 -4.27 -15.67
CA ALA A 162 5.12 -4.93 -14.39
C ALA A 162 5.06 -6.46 -14.52
N ARG A 163 4.07 -6.99 -15.24
CA ARG A 163 3.95 -8.44 -15.55
C ARG A 163 5.15 -8.95 -16.36
N GLU A 164 5.56 -8.24 -17.40
CA GLU A 164 6.72 -8.62 -18.22
C GLU A 164 8.02 -8.65 -17.42
N GLN A 165 8.19 -7.72 -16.46
CA GLN A 165 9.35 -7.75 -15.58
C GLN A 165 9.33 -8.94 -14.63
N ILE A 166 8.16 -9.28 -14.05
CA ILE A 166 8.04 -10.50 -13.24
C ILE A 166 8.37 -11.73 -14.06
N LYS A 167 7.82 -11.85 -15.28
CA LYS A 167 8.11 -12.96 -16.19
C LYS A 167 9.61 -13.10 -16.44
N THR A 168 10.28 -11.99 -16.70
CA THR A 168 11.75 -11.98 -16.89
C THR A 168 12.50 -12.43 -15.63
N LEU A 169 12.05 -12.04 -14.44
CA LEU A 169 12.67 -12.46 -13.18
C LEU A 169 12.46 -13.95 -12.91
N ILE A 170 11.26 -14.48 -13.21
CA ILE A 170 10.95 -15.92 -13.11
C ILE A 170 11.86 -16.74 -14.03
N SER A 171 12.00 -16.33 -15.31
CA SER A 171 12.86 -17.06 -16.25
C SER A 171 14.32 -17.08 -15.80
N LYS A 172 14.83 -15.97 -15.27
CA LYS A 172 16.20 -15.90 -14.74
C LYS A 172 16.40 -16.75 -13.49
N GLU A 173 15.43 -16.83 -12.59
CA GLU A 173 15.52 -17.73 -11.44
C GLU A 173 15.42 -19.19 -11.86
N GLY A 174 14.58 -19.53 -12.83
CA GLY A 174 14.48 -20.89 -13.37
C GLY A 174 15.77 -21.40 -14.05
N GLU A 175 16.58 -20.50 -14.61
CA GLU A 175 17.91 -20.82 -15.15
C GLU A 175 18.99 -21.02 -14.06
N ILE A 176 18.79 -20.50 -12.84
CA ILE A 176 19.76 -20.62 -11.73
C ILE A 176 19.64 -21.97 -11.01
N TRP A 177 18.53 -22.69 -11.20
CA TRP A 177 18.26 -24.00 -10.60
C TRP A 177 18.37 -25.18 -11.59
N MET A 178 18.87 -24.93 -12.80
CA MET A 178 19.29 -25.95 -13.79
C MET A 178 20.82 -25.97 -13.92
#